data_AF-A0A358DBW5-F1
#
_entry.id   AF-A0A358DBW5-F1
#
_cell.length_a   1.000
_cell.length_b   1.000
_cell.length_c   1.000
_cell.angle_alpha   90.00
_cell.angle_beta   90.00
_cell.angle_gamma   90.00
#
_symmetry.space_group_name_H-M   'P 1'
#
loop_
_entity.id
_entity.type
_entity.pdbx_description
1 polymer ?
#
loop_
_entity_poly.entity_id
_entity_poly.type
_entity_poly.pdbx_seq_one_letter_code
_entity_poly.pdbx_strand_id
1 'polypeptide(L)'
;DDICYATQNRQVAIKKVAQGADLVIVVGSANSSNSVRLVEVALEYGAKAAYRVDYADEIRQEWLDGVASVGVTSGASVPEVLVQQVLEDLAAAGYRDVEEVRTAEEDLMFSLPKELRQSTSEHR
;
A
#
# COMPACT_ATOMS: atom_id res chain seq x y z
N ASP A 1 -20.54 11.78 -1.10
CA ASP A 1 -19.17 11.31 -1.29
C ASP A 1 -19.17 10.05 -2.13
N ASP A 2 -18.68 10.14 -3.37
CA ASP A 2 -18.57 9.04 -4.34
C ASP A 2 -17.26 8.24 -4.17
N ILE A 3 -16.77 8.10 -2.93
CA ILE A 3 -15.53 7.36 -2.63
C ILE A 3 -15.91 5.96 -2.16
N CYS A 4 -15.35 4.93 -2.79
CA CYS A 4 -15.62 3.55 -2.39
C CYS A 4 -14.99 3.23 -1.01
N TYR A 5 -15.60 2.28 -0.29
CA TYR A 5 -15.18 1.86 1.05
C TYR A 5 -13.70 1.45 1.13
N ALA A 6 -13.21 0.68 0.16
CA ALA A 6 -11.82 0.21 0.09
C ALA A 6 -10.79 1.37 0.03
N THR A 7 -11.13 2.46 -0.65
CA THR A 7 -10.32 3.68 -0.72
C THR A 7 -10.35 4.41 0.62
N GLN A 8 -11.52 4.51 1.25
CA GLN A 8 -11.67 5.17 2.55
C GLN A 8 -10.88 4.46 3.65
N ASN A 9 -10.94 3.12 3.69
CA ASN A 9 -10.20 2.32 4.66
C ASN A 9 -8.69 2.50 4.55
N ARG A 10 -8.15 2.47 3.32
CA ARG A 10 -6.72 2.69 3.08
C ARG A 10 -6.29 4.10 3.47
N GLN A 11 -7.14 5.10 3.22
CA GLN A 11 -6.91 6.46 3.69
C GLN A 11 -6.95 6.56 5.22
N VAL A 12 -7.80 5.78 5.91
CA VAL A 12 -7.79 5.74 7.39
C VAL A 12 -6.53 5.05 7.92
N ALA A 13 -6.10 3.95 7.30
CA ALA A 13 -4.89 3.23 7.67
C ALA A 13 -3.65 4.12 7.53
N ILE A 14 -3.50 4.77 6.37
CA ILE A 14 -2.31 5.57 6.08
C ILE A 14 -2.20 6.80 7.01
N LYS A 15 -3.32 7.35 7.49
CA LYS A 15 -3.30 8.43 8.48
C LYS A 15 -2.64 8.02 9.79
N LYS A 16 -2.80 6.76 10.22
CA LYS A 16 -2.12 6.24 11.42
C LYS A 16 -0.66 5.94 11.13
N VAL A 17 -0.38 5.29 10.00
CA VAL A 17 1.00 4.95 9.58
C VAL A 17 1.86 6.21 9.39
N ALA A 18 1.28 7.28 8.86
CA ALA A 18 1.99 8.53 8.62
C ALA A 18 2.35 9.29 9.90
N GLN A 19 1.66 9.06 11.01
CA GLN A 19 1.93 9.80 12.26
C GLN A 19 3.29 9.43 12.82
N GLY A 20 4.25 10.35 12.67
CA GLY A 20 5.61 10.17 13.18
C GLY A 20 6.53 9.35 12.27
N ALA A 21 6.08 8.95 11.07
CA ALA A 21 6.93 8.30 10.09
C ALA A 21 7.90 9.31 9.45
N ASP A 22 9.18 8.95 9.42
CA ASP A 22 10.19 9.73 8.69
C ASP A 22 10.02 9.56 7.17
N LEU A 23 9.60 8.37 6.75
CA LEU A 23 9.37 8.03 5.36
C LEU A 23 8.11 7.18 5.23
N VAL A 24 7.32 7.43 4.19
CA VAL A 24 6.24 6.52 3.77
C VAL A 24 6.47 6.05 2.33
N ILE A 25 6.41 4.74 2.11
CA ILE A 25 6.46 4.13 0.78
C ILE A 25 5.08 3.58 0.43
N VAL A 26 4.52 4.08 -0.67
CA VAL A 26 3.26 3.63 -1.23
C VAL A 26 3.54 2.76 -2.45
N VAL A 27 3.24 1.47 -2.37
CA VAL A 27 3.35 0.57 -3.53
C VAL A 27 2.12 0.74 -4.40
N GLY A 28 2.30 1.04 -5.68
CA GLY A 28 1.21 1.13 -6.65
C GLY A 28 1.52 1.99 -7.88
N SER A 29 0.69 1.81 -8.91
CA SER A 29 0.91 2.47 -10.21
C SER A 29 0.64 3.97 -10.19
N ALA A 30 1.38 4.73 -11.00
CA ALA A 30 1.16 6.16 -11.22
C ALA A 30 -0.21 6.44 -11.85
N ASN A 31 -0.75 5.46 -12.57
CA ASN A 31 -2.06 5.56 -13.21
C ASN A 31 -3.21 5.25 -12.23
N SER A 32 -2.91 4.86 -10.99
CA SER A 32 -3.89 4.60 -9.94
C SER A 32 -4.11 5.84 -9.09
N SER A 33 -5.27 6.50 -9.26
CA SER A 33 -5.62 7.68 -8.46
C SER A 33 -5.61 7.40 -6.96
N ASN A 34 -6.02 6.19 -6.54
CA ASN A 34 -5.94 5.79 -5.14
C ASN A 34 -4.49 5.73 -4.64
N SER A 35 -3.57 5.17 -5.42
CA SER A 35 -2.16 5.06 -5.01
C SER A 35 -1.51 6.45 -4.91
N VAL A 36 -1.78 7.33 -5.87
CA VAL A 36 -1.34 8.75 -5.82
C VAL A 36 -1.93 9.45 -4.60
N ARG A 37 -3.24 9.27 -4.35
CA ARG A 37 -3.92 9.90 -3.21
C ARG A 37 -3.35 9.45 -1.86
N LEU A 38 -2.91 8.20 -1.72
CA LEU A 38 -2.29 7.72 -0.47
C LEU A 38 -0.99 8.45 -0.15
N VAL A 39 -0.18 8.82 -1.15
CA VAL A 39 1.03 9.64 -0.94
C VAL A 39 0.66 11.01 -0.39
N GLU A 40 -0.33 11.66 -1.02
CA GLU A 40 -0.82 12.97 -0.58
C GLU A 40 -1.33 12.93 0.86
N VAL A 41 -2.13 11.91 1.21
CA VAL A 41 -2.67 11.74 2.56
C VAL A 41 -1.55 11.43 3.55
N ALA A 42 -0.53 10.66 3.19
CA ALA A 42 0.61 10.41 4.08
C ALA A 42 1.33 11.71 4.47
N LEU A 43 1.62 12.57 3.49
CA LEU A 43 2.24 13.87 3.72
C LEU A 43 1.34 14.80 4.53
N GLU A 44 0.05 14.86 4.20
CA GLU A 44 -0.94 15.70 4.90
C GLU A 44 -1.06 15.33 6.40
N TYR A 45 -0.83 14.06 6.77
CA TYR A 45 -1.04 13.54 8.13
C TYR A 45 0.24 13.25 8.93
N GLY A 46 1.40 13.72 8.45
CA GLY A 46 2.59 13.86 9.29
C GLY A 46 3.83 13.08 8.84
N ALA A 47 3.78 12.37 7.71
CA ALA A 47 4.98 11.76 7.15
C ALA A 47 5.95 12.87 6.71
N LYS A 48 7.24 12.78 7.09
CA LYS A 48 8.23 13.80 6.69
C LYS A 48 8.55 13.73 5.19
N ALA A 49 8.51 12.52 4.63
CA ALA A 49 8.63 12.26 3.19
C ALA A 49 7.68 11.12 2.80
N ALA A 50 7.21 11.12 1.55
CA ALA A 50 6.43 10.02 1.00
C ALA A 50 6.71 9.85 -0.49
N TYR A 51 6.90 8.60 -0.93
CA TYR A 51 7.11 8.27 -2.33
C TYR A 51 6.22 7.11 -2.75
N ARG A 52 5.87 7.10 -4.04
CA ARG A 52 5.18 6.00 -4.68
C ARG A 52 6.14 5.25 -5.57
N VAL A 53 6.14 3.93 -5.46
CA VAL A 53 6.93 3.01 -6.28
C VAL A 53 6.03 1.96 -6.93
N ASP A 54 6.35 1.55 -8.16
CA ASP A 54 5.72 0.37 -8.75
C ASP A 54 6.32 -0.92 -8.18
N TYR A 55 7.64 -0.92 -7.90
CA TYR A 55 8.43 -2.07 -7.47
C TYR A 55 9.48 -1.69 -6.42
N ALA A 56 10.00 -2.68 -5.70
CA ALA A 56 10.99 -2.47 -4.64
C ALA A 56 12.31 -1.86 -5.13
N ASP A 57 12.74 -2.21 -6.35
CA ASP A 57 13.97 -1.71 -6.96
C ASP A 57 13.96 -0.21 -7.31
N GLU A 58 12.79 0.44 -7.27
CA GLU A 58 12.66 1.89 -7.40
C GLU A 58 12.98 2.65 -6.11
N ILE A 59 13.10 1.95 -4.97
CA ILE A 59 13.46 2.55 -3.68
C ILE A 59 14.91 3.01 -3.75
N ARG A 60 15.10 4.31 -3.57
CA ARG A 60 16.43 4.91 -3.64
C ARG A 60 17.08 4.98 -2.27
N GLN A 61 18.36 4.66 -2.20
CA GLN A 61 19.11 4.63 -0.94
C GLN A 61 19.13 6.02 -0.27
N GLU A 62 19.19 7.10 -1.04
CA GLU A 62 19.14 8.46 -0.49
C GLU A 62 17.84 8.79 0.24
N TRP A 63 16.75 8.04 0.01
CA TRP A 63 15.50 8.23 0.74
C TRP A 63 15.56 7.69 2.16
N LEU A 64 16.50 6.78 2.44
CA LEU A 64 16.67 6.12 3.74
C LEU A 64 17.68 6.85 4.65
N ASP A 65 18.40 7.85 4.11
CA ASP A 65 19.39 8.61 4.84
C ASP A 65 18.76 9.38 6.02
N GLY A 66 19.13 8.98 7.24
CA GLY A 66 18.61 9.61 8.47
C GLY A 66 17.16 9.25 8.81
N VAL A 67 16.57 8.25 8.15
CA VAL A 67 15.20 7.77 8.39
C VAL A 67 15.22 6.69 9.47
N ALA A 68 14.59 6.94 10.61
CA ALA A 68 14.48 5.96 11.69
C ALA A 68 13.25 5.05 11.54
N SER A 69 12.20 5.54 10.87
CA SER A 69 10.93 4.82 10.69
C SER A 69 10.41 4.91 9.26
N VAL A 70 10.03 3.76 8.70
CA VAL A 70 9.44 3.64 7.36
C VAL A 70 8.04 3.06 7.47
N GLY A 71 7.03 3.84 7.08
CA GLY A 71 5.67 3.35 6.88
C GLY A 71 5.52 2.74 5.49
N VAL A 72 4.87 1.59 5.39
CA VAL A 72 4.59 0.93 4.09
C VAL A 72 3.09 0.75 3.91
N THR A 73 2.58 1.08 2.73
CA THR A 73 1.20 0.80 2.34
C THR A 73 1.11 0.49 0.85
N SER A 74 -0.06 0.09 0.37
CA SER A 74 -0.26 -0.21 -1.04
C SER A 74 -1.65 0.18 -1.54
N GLY A 75 -1.74 0.41 -2.85
CA GLY A 75 -3.02 0.57 -3.54
C GLY A 75 -3.87 -0.71 -3.51
N ALA A 76 -5.19 -0.58 -3.65
CA ALA A 76 -6.10 -1.72 -3.56
C ALA A 76 -5.89 -2.81 -4.63
N SER A 77 -5.29 -2.47 -5.77
CA SER A 77 -5.06 -3.38 -6.88
C SER A 77 -3.66 -4.01 -6.86
N VAL A 78 -2.87 -3.78 -5.82
CA VAL A 78 -1.47 -4.21 -5.77
C VAL A 78 -1.37 -5.62 -5.21
N PRO A 79 -0.72 -6.55 -5.93
CA PRO A 79 -0.46 -7.90 -5.41
C PRO A 79 0.38 -7.86 -4.13
N GLU A 80 0.04 -8.71 -3.16
CA GLU A 80 0.72 -8.77 -1.86
C GLU A 80 2.23 -9.05 -2.00
N VAL A 81 2.63 -9.85 -3.00
CA VAL A 81 4.05 -10.15 -3.28
C VAL A 81 4.90 -8.90 -3.51
N LEU A 82 4.34 -7.83 -4.10
CA LEU A 82 5.08 -6.58 -4.31
C LEU A 82 5.32 -5.83 -3.00
N VAL A 83 4.37 -5.92 -2.06
CA VAL A 83 4.53 -5.36 -0.72
C VAL A 83 5.57 -6.16 0.06
N GLN A 84 5.55 -7.49 -0.05
CA GLN A 84 6.54 -8.36 0.58
C GLN A 84 7.96 -8.06 0.08
N GLN A 85 8.15 -7.88 -1.24
CA GLN A 85 9.44 -7.50 -1.82
C GLN A 85 9.96 -6.17 -1.26
N VAL A 86 9.09 -5.18 -1.08
CA VAL A 86 9.46 -3.89 -0.44
C VAL A 86 9.90 -4.11 1.01
N LEU A 87 9.19 -4.95 1.77
CA LEU A 87 9.58 -5.27 3.14
C LEU A 87 10.92 -6.02 3.22
N GLU A 88 11.19 -6.92 2.26
CA GLU A 88 12.47 -7.63 2.15
C GLU A 88 13.64 -6.66 1.86
N ASP A 89 13.48 -5.75 0.90
CA ASP A 89 14.48 -4.73 0.57
C ASP A 89 14.75 -3.79 1.77
N LEU A 90 13.69 -3.35 2.46
CA LEU A 90 13.82 -2.54 3.67
C LEU A 90 14.50 -3.32 4.80
N ALA A 91 14.19 -4.61 4.97
CA ALA A 91 14.86 -5.46 5.95
C ALA A 91 16.35 -5.65 5.63
N ALA A 92 16.72 -5.75 4.35
CA ALA A 92 18.11 -5.77 3.90
C ALA A 92 18.83 -4.45 4.20
N ALA A 93 18.12 -3.31 4.12
CA ALA A 93 18.62 -1.98 4.50
C ALA A 93 18.67 -1.73 6.02
N GLY A 94 18.11 -2.63 6.84
CA GLY A 94 18.21 -2.58 8.31
C GLY A 94 16.87 -2.42 9.05
N TYR A 95 15.76 -2.23 8.35
CA TYR A 95 14.42 -2.09 8.92
C TYR A 95 13.78 -3.47 9.15
N ARG A 96 14.19 -4.16 10.22
CA ARG A 96 13.78 -5.56 10.48
C ARG A 96 12.60 -5.70 11.43
N ASP A 97 12.27 -4.66 12.18
CA ASP A 97 11.15 -4.65 13.10
C ASP A 97 9.90 -4.17 12.36
N VAL A 98 8.96 -5.10 12.12
CA VAL A 98 7.75 -4.84 11.33
C VAL A 98 6.53 -4.94 12.24
N GLU A 99 5.80 -3.84 12.35
CA GLU A 99 4.52 -3.76 13.07
C GLU A 99 3.36 -3.60 12.09
N GLU A 100 2.37 -4.47 12.16
CA GLU A 100 1.18 -4.39 11.30
C GLU A 100 0.12 -3.45 11.91
N VAL A 101 -0.14 -2.33 11.24
CA VAL A 101 -1.17 -1.38 11.67
C VAL A 101 -2.53 -1.74 11.06
N ARG A 102 -3.40 -2.39 11.84
CA ARG A 102 -4.77 -2.70 11.42
C ARG A 102 -5.75 -1.62 11.88
N THR A 103 -6.50 -1.03 10.94
CA THR A 103 -7.48 0.03 11.26
C THR A 103 -8.94 -0.34 10.98
N ALA A 104 -9.18 -1.40 10.20
CA ALA A 104 -10.51 -1.95 9.93
C ALA A 104 -10.36 -3.41 9.46
N GLU A 105 -11.32 -4.26 9.80
CA GLU A 105 -11.45 -5.59 9.20
C GLU A 105 -12.32 -5.49 7.93
N GLU A 106 -11.81 -5.96 6.78
CA GLU A 106 -12.54 -5.99 5.51
C GLU A 106 -13.11 -7.40 5.27
N ASP A 107 -14.42 -7.60 5.48
CA ASP A 107 -15.12 -8.89 5.27
C ASP A 107 -16.11 -8.85 4.08
N LEU A 108 -15.77 -8.10 3.04
CA LEU A 108 -16.61 -7.92 1.85
C LEU A 108 -16.18 -8.86 0.73
N MET A 109 -16.95 -9.93 0.52
CA MET A 109 -16.73 -10.88 -0.57
C MET A 109 -17.65 -10.56 -1.76
N PHE A 110 -17.06 -10.22 -2.91
CA PHE A 110 -17.80 -10.07 -4.16
C PHE A 110 -17.93 -11.43 -4.84
N SER A 111 -19.11 -12.04 -4.78
CA SER A 111 -19.38 -13.25 -5.54
C SER A 111 -19.52 -12.92 -7.02
N LEU A 112 -18.94 -13.75 -7.90
CA LEU A 112 -19.21 -13.63 -9.33
C LEU A 112 -20.73 -13.66 -9.60
N PRO A 113 -21.26 -12.79 -10.48
CA PRO A 113 -22.62 -12.87 -10.99
C PRO A 113 -22.92 -14.29 -11.52
N LYS A 114 -24.17 -14.75 -11.36
CA LYS A 114 -24.55 -16.15 -11.69
C LYS A 114 -24.26 -16.47 -13.16
N GLU A 115 -24.36 -15.47 -14.03
CA GLU A 115 -24.15 -15.51 -15.47
C GLU A 115 -22.68 -15.79 -15.85
N LEU A 116 -21.73 -15.44 -14.97
CA LEU A 116 -20.30 -15.65 -15.18
C LEU A 116 -19.76 -16.90 -14.45
N ARG A 117 -20.61 -17.63 -13.72
CA ARG A 117 -20.20 -18.86 -13.00
C ARG A 117 -20.07 -20.09 -13.92
N GLN A 118 -20.39 -19.97 -15.21
CA GLN A 118 -20.36 -21.07 -16.18
C GLN A 118 -19.54 -20.71 -17.43
N SER A 119 -18.21 -20.83 -17.36
CA SER A 119 -17.34 -20.93 -18.55
C SER A 119 -15.95 -21.52 -18.24
N THR A 120 -15.83 -22.38 -17.22
CA THR A 120 -14.56 -23.09 -16.89
C THR A 120 -14.62 -24.60 -17.08
N SER A 121 -15.67 -25.13 -17.73
CA SER A 121 -15.70 -26.52 -18.20
C SER A 121 -15.66 -26.55 -19.72
N GLU A 122 -14.53 -26.17 -20.32
CA GLU A 122 -14.17 -26.53 -21.71
C GLU A 122 -12.77 -26.00 -22.02
N HIS A 123 -11.73 -26.68 -21.53
CA HIS A 123 -10.43 -26.77 -22.22
C HIS A 123 -9.92 -28.18 -21.95
N ARG A 124 -10.26 -29.09 -22.86
CA ARG A 124 -9.61 -30.39 -23.01
C ARG A 124 -8.52 -30.26 -24.07
#